data_AF-A0A7V3X6D6-F1
#
_entry.id   AF-A0A7V3X6D6-F1
#
_cell.length_a   1.000
_cell.length_b   1.000
_cell.length_c   1.000
_cell.angle_alpha   90.00
_cell.angle_beta   90.00
_cell.angle_gamma   90.00
#
_symmetry.space_group_name_H-M   'P 1'
#
loop_
_entity.id
_entity.type
_entity.pdbx_description
1 polymer ?
#
loop_
_entity_poly.entity_id
_entity_poly.type
_entity_poly.pdbx_seq_one_letter_code
_entity_poly.pdbx_strand_id
1 'polypeptide(L)'
;MGDQFPLEEITASILHRIISVQNWGDASFINMPMAYPSGAFVTVRLSWVEGGLRVSDTGFAYREADSFGAGRSFRKTAQSVAEDLGVSVGKRSIFVDVQRHEIERAVLDVSAASFTVAERIVARASSDASVEVIEALRVKLNHLFHDRVSYGEKVVGASATEWDVSAVASLNGRKAVFQAVSNYPVAIYKASTAFHDLAALDNPPALVSVVANKQEMGHNLSLLAQAGRVIEVGQSDDVFLRSVA
;
A
#
# COMPACT_ATOMS: atom_id res chain seq x y z
N MET A 1 39.51 -18.75 -17.13
CA MET A 1 38.43 -18.96 -18.10
C MET A 1 37.25 -19.42 -17.26
N GLY A 2 36.35 -18.50 -16.91
CA GLY A 2 35.29 -18.78 -15.92
C GLY A 2 34.24 -19.70 -16.52
N ASP A 3 33.82 -20.69 -15.74
CA ASP A 3 32.71 -21.60 -16.08
C ASP A 3 31.48 -20.77 -16.44
N GLN A 4 31.24 -20.62 -17.74
CA GLN A 4 29.97 -20.13 -18.25
C GLN A 4 29.00 -21.30 -18.17
N PHE A 5 28.21 -21.34 -17.09
CA PHE A 5 27.04 -22.21 -17.05
C PHE A 5 26.12 -21.87 -18.23
N PRO A 6 25.57 -22.87 -18.93
CA PRO A 6 24.58 -22.64 -19.96
C PRO A 6 23.41 -21.83 -19.37
N LEU A 7 22.99 -20.77 -20.05
CA LEU A 7 21.85 -19.93 -19.62
C LEU A 7 20.58 -20.76 -19.35
N GLU A 8 20.43 -21.89 -20.05
CA GLU A 8 19.36 -22.86 -19.86
C GLU A 8 19.39 -23.51 -18.46
N GLU A 9 20.56 -23.92 -17.97
CA GLU A 9 20.71 -24.49 -16.62
C GLU A 9 20.41 -23.47 -15.53
N ILE A 10 20.87 -22.23 -15.72
CA ILE A 10 20.58 -21.12 -14.81
C ILE A 10 19.07 -20.84 -14.76
N THR A 11 18.42 -20.80 -15.93
CA THR A 11 16.99 -20.51 -16.05
C THR A 11 16.14 -21.60 -15.41
N ALA A 12 16.41 -22.88 -15.72
CA ALA A 12 15.72 -24.01 -15.10
C ALA A 12 15.90 -24.03 -13.58
N SER A 13 17.10 -23.73 -13.08
CA SER A 13 17.38 -23.64 -11.64
C SER A 13 16.60 -22.51 -10.95
N ILE A 14 16.33 -21.41 -11.63
CA ILE A 14 15.61 -20.26 -11.07
C ILE A 14 14.10 -20.51 -11.06
N LEU A 15 13.54 -21.11 -12.11
CA LEU A 15 12.09 -21.33 -12.22
C LEU A 15 11.51 -22.15 -11.05
N HIS A 16 12.19 -23.22 -10.64
CA HIS A 16 11.78 -24.03 -9.48
C HIS A 16 11.89 -23.31 -8.13
N ARG A 17 12.64 -22.21 -8.07
CA ARG A 17 12.80 -21.38 -6.86
C ARG A 17 11.80 -20.23 -6.80
N ILE A 18 11.23 -19.85 -7.93
CA ILE A 18 10.35 -18.71 -8.09
C ILE A 18 8.87 -19.10 -7.91
N ILE A 19 8.50 -20.33 -8.32
CA ILE A 19 7.14 -20.86 -8.18
C ILE A 19 7.16 -22.01 -7.19
N SER A 20 6.30 -21.95 -6.16
CA SER A 20 6.12 -23.06 -5.22
C SER A 20 4.73 -23.66 -5.36
N VAL A 21 4.66 -24.99 -5.44
CA VAL A 21 3.40 -25.73 -5.48
C VAL A 21 3.24 -26.52 -4.19
N GLN A 22 2.08 -26.42 -3.56
CA GLN A 22 1.70 -27.20 -2.38
C GLN A 22 0.42 -27.97 -2.66
N ASN A 23 0.46 -29.29 -2.44
CA ASN A 23 -0.72 -30.13 -2.56
C ASN A 23 -1.37 -30.28 -1.18
N TRP A 24 -2.67 -30.01 -1.09
CA TRP A 24 -3.43 -30.21 0.14
C TRP A 24 -4.78 -30.86 -0.18
N GLY A 25 -4.91 -32.13 0.22
CA GLY A 25 -6.10 -32.92 -0.07
C GLY A 25 -6.26 -33.16 -1.57
N ASP A 26 -7.39 -32.73 -2.12
CA ASP A 26 -7.77 -32.87 -3.52
C ASP A 26 -7.42 -31.65 -4.38
N ALA A 27 -6.63 -30.72 -3.85
CA ALA A 27 -6.29 -29.47 -4.49
C ALA A 27 -4.79 -29.18 -4.49
N SER A 28 -4.37 -28.40 -5.48
CA SER A 28 -3.01 -27.86 -5.59
C SER A 28 -3.04 -26.35 -5.48
N PHE A 29 -2.18 -25.79 -4.64
CA PHE A 29 -1.97 -24.36 -4.49
C PHE A 29 -0.67 -23.99 -5.18
N ILE A 30 -0.72 -22.95 -6.02
CA ILE A 30 0.43 -22.45 -6.77
C ILE A 30 0.67 -21.02 -6.33
N ASN A 31 1.83 -20.77 -5.71
CA ASN A 31 2.28 -19.42 -5.42
C ASN A 31 2.92 -18.85 -6.67
N MET A 32 2.33 -17.77 -7.17
CA MET A 32 2.78 -17.04 -8.34
C MET A 32 3.90 -16.08 -7.95
N PRO A 33 4.80 -15.74 -8.87
CA PRO A 33 5.96 -14.89 -8.58
C PRO A 33 5.61 -13.40 -8.57
N MET A 34 4.54 -13.08 -7.88
CA MET A 34 4.03 -11.74 -7.68
C MET A 34 3.43 -11.66 -6.28
N ALA A 35 3.61 -10.52 -5.62
CA ALA A 35 3.16 -10.32 -4.25
C ALA A 35 2.02 -9.29 -4.22
N TYR A 36 1.04 -9.53 -3.38
CA TYR A 36 0.07 -8.53 -2.97
C TYR A 36 0.75 -7.36 -2.23
N PRO A 37 0.06 -6.22 -2.04
CA PRO A 37 0.59 -5.09 -1.27
C PRO A 37 1.11 -5.46 0.15
N SER A 38 0.54 -6.47 0.80
CA SER A 38 0.98 -7.00 2.09
C SER A 38 2.31 -7.76 2.04
N GLY A 39 2.82 -8.08 0.84
CA GLY A 39 3.98 -8.94 0.63
C GLY A 39 3.65 -10.43 0.55
N ALA A 40 2.39 -10.83 0.79
CA ALA A 40 1.96 -12.21 0.57
C ALA A 40 1.97 -12.56 -0.92
N PHE A 41 2.38 -13.78 -1.27
CA PHE A 41 2.34 -14.23 -2.66
C PHE A 41 0.91 -14.37 -3.17
N VAL A 42 0.69 -13.95 -4.41
CA VAL A 42 -0.54 -14.27 -5.14
C VAL A 42 -0.61 -15.77 -5.31
N THR A 43 -1.70 -16.36 -4.84
CA THR A 43 -1.85 -17.81 -4.78
C THR A 43 -3.10 -18.22 -5.52
N VAL A 44 -2.99 -19.21 -6.39
CA VAL A 44 -4.14 -19.82 -7.07
C VAL A 44 -4.31 -21.27 -6.60
N ARG A 45 -5.54 -21.69 -6.44
CA ARG A 45 -5.96 -23.07 -6.16
C ARG A 45 -6.48 -23.70 -7.43
N LEU A 46 -5.97 -24.88 -7.74
CA LEU A 46 -6.50 -25.82 -8.70
C LEU A 46 -7.30 -26.89 -7.96
N SER A 47 -8.54 -27.14 -8.40
CA SER A 47 -9.39 -28.21 -7.85
C SER A 47 -10.29 -28.78 -8.93
N TRP A 48 -10.66 -30.05 -8.80
CA TRP A 48 -11.63 -30.67 -9.72
C TRP A 48 -13.04 -30.12 -9.52
N VAL A 49 -13.77 -29.97 -10.64
CA VAL A 49 -15.20 -29.62 -10.67
C VAL A 49 -15.90 -30.49 -11.72
N GLU A 50 -17.23 -30.49 -11.73
CA GLU A 50 -17.99 -31.18 -12.76
C GLU A 50 -17.58 -30.66 -14.15
N GLY A 51 -17.12 -31.56 -15.01
CA GLY A 51 -16.74 -31.22 -16.38
C GLY A 51 -15.36 -30.59 -16.56
N GLY A 52 -14.52 -30.47 -15.53
CA GLY A 52 -13.17 -29.93 -15.71
C GLY A 52 -12.41 -29.55 -14.43
N LEU A 53 -11.64 -28.48 -14.51
CA LEU A 53 -10.81 -27.96 -13.43
C LEU A 53 -11.23 -26.51 -13.12
N ARG A 54 -11.31 -26.18 -11.84
CA ARG A 54 -11.45 -24.81 -11.36
C ARG A 54 -10.10 -24.26 -10.99
N VAL A 55 -9.79 -23.09 -11.56
CA VAL A 55 -8.71 -22.23 -11.10
C VAL A 55 -9.33 -21.10 -10.28
N SER A 56 -8.89 -20.88 -9.05
CA SER A 56 -9.45 -19.82 -8.20
C SER A 56 -8.40 -19.19 -7.30
N ASP A 57 -8.55 -17.89 -7.01
CA ASP A 57 -7.76 -17.24 -5.97
C ASP A 57 -8.21 -17.61 -4.55
N THR A 58 -9.30 -18.37 -4.39
CA THR A 58 -9.88 -18.77 -3.08
C THR A 58 -10.10 -17.61 -2.11
N GLY A 59 -10.25 -16.40 -2.64
CA GLY A 59 -10.43 -15.17 -1.90
C GLY A 59 -9.20 -14.58 -1.24
N PHE A 60 -7.99 -14.91 -1.71
CA PHE A 60 -6.78 -14.21 -1.30
C PHE A 60 -6.86 -12.71 -1.59
N ALA A 61 -7.34 -12.28 -2.77
CA ALA A 61 -7.51 -10.84 -3.04
C ALA A 61 -8.58 -10.17 -2.15
N TYR A 62 -9.65 -10.90 -1.80
CA TYR A 62 -10.63 -10.37 -0.84
C TYR A 62 -10.01 -10.19 0.54
N ARG A 63 -9.28 -11.19 1.04
CA ARG A 63 -8.63 -11.12 2.36
C ARG A 63 -7.59 -10.02 2.42
N GLU A 64 -6.86 -9.84 1.32
CA GLU A 64 -5.96 -8.71 1.14
C GLU A 64 -6.75 -7.42 1.31
N ALA A 65 -7.75 -7.14 0.47
CA ALA A 65 -8.59 -5.94 0.60
C ALA A 65 -9.22 -5.75 1.99
N ASP A 66 -9.67 -6.83 2.64
CA ASP A 66 -10.28 -6.81 3.98
C ASP A 66 -9.27 -6.47 5.07
N SER A 67 -8.01 -6.89 4.92
CA SER A 67 -6.92 -6.51 5.84
C SER A 67 -6.62 -5.01 5.83
N PHE A 68 -6.99 -4.32 4.73
CA PHE A 68 -6.95 -2.85 4.61
C PHE A 68 -8.32 -2.20 4.89
N GLY A 69 -9.28 -2.92 5.49
CA GLY A 69 -10.62 -2.41 5.81
C GLY A 69 -11.51 -2.14 4.60
N ALA A 70 -11.07 -2.51 3.40
CA ALA A 70 -11.68 -2.16 2.12
C ALA A 70 -12.39 -3.35 1.43
N GLY A 71 -12.68 -4.42 2.17
CA GLY A 71 -13.32 -5.64 1.64
C GLY A 71 -14.69 -5.38 0.96
N ARG A 72 -15.40 -4.31 1.34
CA ARG A 72 -16.67 -3.89 0.70
C ARG A 72 -16.49 -3.51 -0.77
N SER A 73 -15.31 -3.04 -1.16
CA SER A 73 -14.96 -2.63 -2.52
C SER A 73 -14.63 -3.81 -3.45
N PHE A 74 -14.46 -5.01 -2.88
CA PHE A 74 -14.04 -6.21 -3.63
C PHE A 74 -14.93 -6.49 -4.82
N ARG A 75 -16.23 -6.70 -4.59
CA ARG A 75 -17.15 -7.17 -5.64
C ARG A 75 -17.20 -6.22 -6.85
N LYS A 76 -17.31 -4.92 -6.58
CA LYS A 76 -17.37 -3.90 -7.64
C LYS A 76 -16.07 -3.87 -8.46
N THR A 77 -14.92 -3.92 -7.79
CA THR A 77 -13.61 -3.87 -8.46
C THR A 77 -13.34 -5.17 -9.22
N ALA A 78 -13.65 -6.31 -8.62
CA ALA A 78 -13.50 -7.62 -9.24
C ALA A 78 -14.37 -7.77 -10.48
N GLN A 79 -15.61 -7.26 -10.48
CA GLN A 79 -16.47 -7.26 -11.67
C GLN A 79 -15.84 -6.48 -12.83
N SER A 80 -15.29 -5.29 -12.56
CA SER A 80 -14.61 -4.49 -13.58
C SER A 80 -13.37 -5.18 -14.16
N VAL A 81 -12.59 -5.88 -13.33
CA VAL A 81 -11.39 -6.60 -13.81
C VAL A 81 -11.76 -7.91 -14.52
N ALA A 82 -12.86 -8.55 -14.11
CA ALA A 82 -13.32 -9.81 -14.67
C ALA A 82 -13.76 -9.70 -16.13
N GLU A 83 -14.35 -8.57 -16.52
CA GLU A 83 -14.73 -8.27 -17.90
C GLU A 83 -13.52 -8.29 -18.85
N ASP A 84 -12.37 -7.77 -18.39
CA ASP A 84 -11.15 -7.70 -19.20
C ASP A 84 -10.43 -9.05 -19.34
N LEU A 85 -10.47 -9.89 -18.30
CA LEU A 85 -9.68 -11.13 -18.20
C LEU A 85 -10.50 -12.41 -18.41
N GLY A 86 -11.81 -12.32 -18.65
CA GLY A 86 -12.67 -13.48 -18.90
C GLY A 86 -12.82 -14.41 -17.70
N VAL A 87 -12.66 -13.90 -16.47
CA VAL A 87 -12.82 -14.66 -15.22
C VAL A 87 -14.20 -14.43 -14.61
N SER A 88 -14.61 -15.32 -13.72
CA SER A 88 -15.85 -15.22 -12.94
C SER A 88 -15.59 -14.66 -11.53
N VAL A 89 -16.59 -13.95 -11.00
CA VAL A 89 -16.53 -13.33 -9.67
C VAL A 89 -17.56 -13.98 -8.75
N GLY A 90 -17.06 -14.65 -7.71
CA GLY A 90 -17.85 -15.14 -6.58
C GLY A 90 -18.07 -14.07 -5.51
N LYS A 91 -18.64 -14.45 -4.36
CA LYS A 91 -18.88 -13.51 -3.25
C LYS A 91 -17.59 -12.88 -2.71
N ARG A 92 -16.52 -13.68 -2.65
CA ARG A 92 -15.22 -13.32 -2.08
C ARG A 92 -14.05 -13.88 -2.87
N SER A 93 -14.26 -14.35 -4.08
CA SER A 93 -13.23 -15.05 -4.86
C SER A 93 -13.36 -14.75 -6.34
N ILE A 94 -12.26 -14.91 -7.05
CA ILE A 94 -12.17 -14.87 -8.50
C ILE A 94 -11.83 -16.29 -8.97
N PHE A 95 -12.46 -16.75 -10.03
CA PHE A 95 -12.25 -18.11 -10.54
C PHE A 95 -12.62 -18.27 -12.00
N VAL A 96 -12.19 -19.36 -12.61
CA VAL A 96 -12.67 -19.82 -13.92
C VAL A 96 -12.67 -21.35 -13.93
N ASP A 97 -13.66 -21.94 -14.61
CA ASP A 97 -13.76 -23.38 -14.83
C ASP A 97 -13.36 -23.67 -16.26
N VAL A 98 -12.38 -24.56 -16.45
CA VAL A 98 -11.75 -24.80 -17.75
C VAL A 98 -11.46 -26.27 -17.99
N GLN A 99 -11.23 -26.61 -19.26
CA GLN A 99 -10.69 -27.92 -19.62
C GLN A 99 -9.18 -27.99 -19.33
N ARG A 100 -8.64 -29.21 -19.22
CA ARG A 100 -7.22 -29.44 -18.91
C ARG A 100 -6.25 -28.67 -19.82
N HIS A 101 -6.59 -28.50 -21.10
CA HIS A 101 -5.71 -27.86 -22.08
C HIS A 101 -5.65 -26.32 -21.94
N GLU A 102 -6.51 -25.71 -21.13
CA GLU A 102 -6.59 -24.25 -20.94
C GLU A 102 -6.06 -23.81 -19.57
N ILE A 103 -5.58 -24.76 -18.75
CA ILE A 103 -5.26 -24.52 -17.33
C ILE A 103 -4.14 -23.50 -17.12
N GLU A 104 -3.14 -23.48 -18.01
CA GLU A 104 -2.01 -22.56 -17.92
C GLU A 104 -2.49 -21.11 -18.08
N ARG A 105 -3.30 -20.86 -19.10
CA ARG A 105 -3.92 -19.55 -19.31
C ARG A 105 -4.83 -19.17 -18.14
N ALA A 106 -5.66 -20.10 -17.67
CA ALA A 106 -6.56 -19.84 -16.54
C ALA A 106 -5.81 -19.48 -15.25
N VAL A 107 -4.66 -20.12 -14.99
CA VAL A 107 -3.76 -19.77 -13.87
C VAL A 107 -3.25 -18.33 -14.00
N LEU A 108 -2.78 -17.95 -15.19
CA LEU A 108 -2.31 -16.58 -15.45
C LEU A 108 -3.44 -15.57 -15.29
N ASP A 109 -4.60 -15.79 -15.93
CA ASP A 109 -5.74 -14.86 -15.91
C ASP A 109 -6.28 -14.66 -14.48
N VAL A 110 -6.46 -15.74 -13.70
CA VAL A 110 -6.91 -15.64 -12.31
C VAL A 110 -5.85 -14.97 -11.42
N SER A 111 -4.57 -15.27 -11.61
CA SER A 111 -3.50 -14.63 -10.83
C SER A 111 -3.41 -13.12 -11.09
N ALA A 112 -3.46 -12.72 -12.36
CA ALA A 112 -3.45 -11.32 -12.79
C ALA A 112 -4.69 -10.58 -12.27
N ALA A 113 -5.87 -11.19 -12.37
CA ALA A 113 -7.10 -10.63 -11.85
C ALA A 113 -7.04 -10.45 -10.33
N SER A 114 -6.58 -11.47 -9.60
CA SER A 114 -6.45 -11.43 -8.15
C SER A 114 -5.50 -10.33 -7.70
N PHE A 115 -4.32 -10.24 -8.30
CA PHE A 115 -3.35 -9.17 -8.05
C PHE A 115 -3.95 -7.78 -8.31
N THR A 116 -4.50 -7.57 -9.52
CA THR A 116 -5.00 -6.27 -9.97
C THR A 116 -6.15 -5.77 -9.09
N VAL A 117 -7.05 -6.67 -8.67
CA VAL A 117 -8.16 -6.32 -7.79
C VAL A 117 -7.66 -5.86 -6.43
N ALA A 118 -6.75 -6.62 -5.82
CA ALA A 118 -6.15 -6.28 -4.54
C ALA A 118 -5.40 -4.94 -4.61
N GLU A 119 -4.53 -4.78 -5.61
CA GLU A 119 -3.74 -3.57 -5.83
C GLU A 119 -4.64 -2.33 -5.98
N ARG A 120 -5.64 -2.37 -6.87
CA ARG A 120 -6.56 -1.23 -7.08
C ARG A 120 -7.31 -0.85 -5.81
N ILE A 121 -7.78 -1.83 -5.03
CA ILE A 121 -8.53 -1.56 -3.81
C ILE A 121 -7.62 -0.95 -2.75
N VAL A 122 -6.43 -1.53 -2.53
CA VAL A 122 -5.49 -1.06 -1.52
C VAL A 122 -4.95 0.33 -1.89
N ALA A 123 -4.62 0.57 -3.16
CA ALA A 123 -4.18 1.88 -3.62
C ALA A 123 -5.26 2.95 -3.39
N ARG A 124 -6.52 2.63 -3.67
CA ARG A 124 -7.64 3.54 -3.42
C ARG A 124 -7.88 3.78 -1.92
N ALA A 125 -7.91 2.73 -1.11
CA ALA A 125 -8.09 2.86 0.33
C ALA A 125 -6.96 3.68 0.98
N SER A 126 -5.73 3.52 0.47
CA SER A 126 -4.56 4.31 0.87
C SER A 126 -4.71 5.78 0.52
N SER A 127 -5.22 6.08 -0.67
CA SER A 127 -5.51 7.44 -1.12
C SER A 127 -6.62 8.09 -0.30
N ASP A 128 -7.76 7.41 -0.14
CA ASP A 128 -8.95 7.95 0.52
C ASP A 128 -8.67 8.30 2.00
N ALA A 129 -8.02 7.42 2.76
CA ALA A 129 -7.67 7.71 4.15
C ALA A 129 -6.66 8.86 4.28
N SER A 130 -5.76 9.01 3.30
CA SER A 130 -4.82 10.12 3.29
C SER A 130 -5.53 11.45 3.03
N VAL A 131 -6.52 11.46 2.12
CA VAL A 131 -7.34 12.65 1.81
C VAL A 131 -8.12 13.11 3.05
N GLU A 132 -8.74 12.19 3.79
CA GLU A 132 -9.49 12.55 5.01
C GLU A 132 -8.61 13.25 6.05
N VAL A 133 -7.41 12.74 6.32
CA VAL A 133 -6.48 13.35 7.27
C VAL A 133 -5.96 14.70 6.74
N ILE A 134 -5.70 14.81 5.43
CA ILE A 134 -5.27 16.06 4.78
C ILE A 134 -6.34 17.15 4.91
N GLU A 135 -7.60 16.85 4.63
CA GLU A 135 -8.69 17.83 4.70
C GLU A 135 -8.94 18.27 6.15
N ALA A 136 -8.95 17.33 7.10
CA ALA A 136 -9.08 17.66 8.51
C ALA A 136 -7.90 18.51 9.02
N LEU A 137 -6.67 18.20 8.59
CA LEU A 137 -5.49 19.01 8.86
C LEU A 137 -5.60 20.42 8.28
N ARG A 138 -6.06 20.53 7.02
CA ARG A 138 -6.23 21.81 6.34
C ARG A 138 -7.22 22.72 7.07
N VAL A 139 -8.37 22.19 7.49
CA VAL A 139 -9.35 22.93 8.29
C VAL A 139 -8.71 23.44 9.58
N LYS A 140 -7.96 22.57 10.28
CA LYS A 140 -7.28 22.91 11.53
C LYS A 140 -6.21 24.00 11.35
N LEU A 141 -5.33 23.86 10.36
CA LEU A 141 -4.25 24.81 10.13
C LEU A 141 -4.77 26.17 9.62
N ASN A 142 -5.81 26.19 8.78
CA ASN A 142 -6.45 27.44 8.35
C ASN A 142 -7.06 28.21 9.54
N HIS A 143 -7.62 27.49 10.52
CA HIS A 143 -8.15 28.10 11.74
C HIS A 143 -7.05 28.72 12.60
N LEU A 144 -5.87 28.10 12.69
CA LEU A 144 -4.81 28.49 13.62
C LEU A 144 -3.76 29.44 13.04
N PHE A 145 -3.38 29.24 11.78
CA PHE A 145 -2.27 29.94 11.15
C PHE A 145 -2.72 30.91 10.05
N HIS A 146 -3.99 30.85 9.62
CA HIS A 146 -4.59 31.74 8.63
C HIS A 146 -3.75 31.84 7.33
N ASP A 147 -3.16 33.01 7.07
CA ASP A 147 -2.33 33.33 5.91
C ASP A 147 -0.88 32.84 6.05
N ARG A 148 -0.52 32.27 7.20
CA ARG A 148 0.83 31.78 7.52
C ARG A 148 1.01 30.29 7.27
N VAL A 149 0.11 29.68 6.51
CA VAL A 149 0.22 28.29 6.08
C VAL A 149 0.12 28.19 4.57
N SER A 150 1.04 27.45 3.96
CA SER A 150 1.01 27.07 2.56
C SER A 150 0.77 25.57 2.41
N TYR A 151 0.09 25.19 1.33
CA TYR A 151 -0.32 23.81 1.05
C TYR A 151 0.21 23.36 -0.30
N GLY A 152 0.53 22.08 -0.42
CA GLY A 152 1.04 21.50 -1.67
C GLY A 152 2.41 22.04 -2.08
N GLU A 153 3.18 22.59 -1.14
CA GLU A 153 4.55 22.99 -1.39
C GLU A 153 5.46 21.77 -1.47
N LYS A 154 6.52 21.92 -2.28
CA LYS A 154 7.65 21.01 -2.27
C LYS A 154 8.76 21.60 -1.41
N VAL A 155 9.30 20.79 -0.51
CA VAL A 155 10.43 21.18 0.34
C VAL A 155 11.65 20.37 -0.07
N VAL A 156 12.76 21.07 -0.34
CA VAL A 156 14.03 20.44 -0.70
C VAL A 156 14.74 19.97 0.57
N GLY A 157 15.07 18.69 0.64
CA GLY A 157 15.84 18.09 1.74
C GLY A 157 17.36 18.22 1.56
N ALA A 158 18.12 17.75 2.56
CA ALA A 158 19.59 17.82 2.55
C ALA A 158 20.21 17.01 1.40
N SER A 159 19.52 15.97 0.93
CA SER A 159 19.89 15.16 -0.23
C SER A 159 19.65 15.82 -1.59
N ALA A 160 19.15 17.06 -1.62
CA ALA A 160 18.61 17.75 -2.80
C ALA A 160 17.33 17.12 -3.41
N THR A 161 16.71 16.17 -2.71
CA THR A 161 15.41 15.61 -3.09
C THR A 161 14.28 16.60 -2.79
N GLU A 162 13.36 16.79 -3.74
CA GLU A 162 12.11 17.53 -3.53
C GLU A 162 11.05 16.62 -2.91
N TRP A 163 10.51 17.03 -1.76
CA TRP A 163 9.46 16.29 -1.05
C TRP A 163 8.14 17.03 -1.11
N ASP A 164 7.07 16.36 -1.58
CA ASP A 164 5.71 16.87 -1.42
C ASP A 164 5.29 16.78 0.03
N VAL A 165 4.96 17.93 0.64
CA VAL A 165 4.48 18.00 2.02
C VAL A 165 3.03 18.46 2.07
N SER A 166 2.28 18.03 3.11
CA SER A 166 0.86 18.42 3.22
C SER A 166 0.71 19.92 3.48
N ALA A 167 1.51 20.48 4.38
CA ALA A 167 1.50 21.90 4.66
C ALA A 167 2.82 22.40 5.27
N VAL A 168 3.12 23.67 5.07
CA VAL A 168 4.19 24.39 5.76
C VAL A 168 3.58 25.58 6.49
N ALA A 169 3.69 25.59 7.83
CA ALA A 169 3.26 26.72 8.64
C ALA A 169 4.45 27.53 9.13
N SER A 170 4.29 28.85 9.22
CA SER A 170 5.31 29.76 9.74
C SER A 170 4.79 30.56 10.93
N LEU A 171 5.49 30.51 12.06
CA LEU A 171 5.15 31.29 13.25
C LEU A 171 6.42 31.88 13.87
N ASN A 172 6.43 33.20 14.06
CA ASN A 172 7.56 33.93 14.68
C ASN A 172 8.92 33.62 14.03
N GLY A 173 8.96 33.50 12.69
CA GLY A 173 10.18 33.20 11.94
C GLY A 173 10.60 31.74 11.92
N ARG A 174 9.90 30.85 12.64
CA ARG A 174 10.12 29.40 12.60
C ARG A 174 9.13 28.71 11.67
N LYS A 175 9.64 27.71 10.94
CA LYS A 175 8.86 26.90 10.01
C LYS A 175 8.56 25.54 10.63
N ALA A 176 7.36 25.05 10.38
CA ALA A 176 6.97 23.69 10.67
C ALA A 176 6.39 23.03 9.42
N VAL A 177 6.86 21.83 9.12
CA VAL A 177 6.33 20.97 8.07
C VAL A 177 5.33 20.01 8.72
N PHE A 178 4.09 20.09 8.28
CA PHE A 178 3.05 19.15 8.65
C PHE A 178 2.85 18.15 7.52
N GLN A 179 2.94 16.87 7.84
CA GLN A 179 2.65 15.79 6.93
C GLN A 179 1.48 14.97 7.47
N ALA A 180 0.38 14.94 6.74
CA ALA A 180 -0.70 13.99 7.00
C ALA A 180 -0.21 12.58 6.65
N VAL A 181 -0.38 11.64 7.58
CA VAL A 181 0.07 10.25 7.43
C VAL A 181 -1.07 9.31 7.79
N SER A 182 -1.49 8.53 6.82
CA SER A 182 -2.40 7.40 7.02
C SER A 182 -1.65 6.20 7.58
N ASN A 183 -2.35 5.26 8.21
CA ASN A 183 -1.76 4.05 8.78
C ASN A 183 -1.42 2.99 7.71
N TYR A 184 -0.83 3.43 6.59
CA TYR A 184 -0.42 2.57 5.50
C TYR A 184 1.10 2.63 5.32
N PRO A 185 1.77 1.48 5.09
CA PRO A 185 3.24 1.41 5.06
C PRO A 185 3.88 2.42 4.12
N VAL A 186 3.32 2.60 2.92
CA VAL A 186 3.86 3.55 1.92
C VAL A 186 3.81 4.99 2.44
N ALA A 187 2.71 5.40 3.09
CA ALA A 187 2.59 6.74 3.66
C ALA A 187 3.58 6.95 4.82
N ILE A 188 3.73 5.93 5.67
CA ILE A 188 4.64 5.95 6.81
C ILE A 188 6.10 6.05 6.35
N TYR A 189 6.53 5.19 5.44
CA TYR A 189 7.90 5.19 4.94
C TYR A 189 8.23 6.44 4.16
N LYS A 190 7.30 6.95 3.32
CA LYS A 190 7.49 8.22 2.61
C LYS A 190 7.67 9.37 3.61
N ALA A 191 6.80 9.48 4.61
CA ALA A 191 6.89 10.54 5.62
C ALA A 191 8.16 10.43 6.47
N SER A 192 8.51 9.24 6.95
CA SER A 192 9.72 8.99 7.74
C SER A 192 10.99 9.34 6.94
N THR A 193 11.07 8.89 5.68
CA THR A 193 12.22 9.18 4.81
C THR A 193 12.36 10.69 4.54
N ALA A 194 11.26 11.35 4.16
CA ALA A 194 11.25 12.79 3.94
C ALA A 194 11.69 13.55 5.20
N PHE A 195 11.19 13.15 6.36
CA PHE A 195 11.51 13.82 7.62
C PHE A 195 12.96 13.64 8.03
N HIS A 196 13.55 12.46 7.84
CA HIS A 196 14.99 12.29 8.08
C HIS A 196 15.85 13.17 7.16
N ASP A 197 15.46 13.32 5.90
CA ASP A 197 16.17 14.18 4.94
C ASP A 197 16.01 15.67 5.26
N LEU A 198 14.82 16.10 5.69
CA LEU A 198 14.56 17.48 6.12
C LEU A 198 15.21 17.82 7.47
N ALA A 199 15.30 16.86 8.39
CA ALA A 199 15.95 17.02 9.69
C ALA A 199 17.47 17.23 9.57
N ALA A 200 18.07 16.78 8.46
CA ALA A 200 19.50 16.89 8.19
C ALA A 200 19.92 18.26 7.59
N LEU A 201 18.99 19.19 7.38
CA LEU A 201 19.29 20.55 6.92
C LEU A 201 20.04 21.35 8.00
N ASP A 202 20.82 22.36 7.60
CA ASP A 202 21.55 23.25 8.53
C ASP A 202 20.61 23.98 9.50
N ASN A 203 19.42 24.35 9.01
CA ASN A 203 18.35 24.98 9.78
C ASN A 203 17.04 24.19 9.57
N PRO A 204 16.87 23.05 10.25
CA PRO A 204 15.74 22.17 9.99
C PRO A 204 14.43 22.78 10.50
N PRO A 205 13.32 22.65 9.75
CA PRO A 205 12.00 23.02 10.25
C PRO A 205 11.55 22.04 11.35
N ALA A 206 10.54 22.43 12.13
CA ALA A 206 9.87 21.47 13.00
C ALA A 206 9.10 20.45 12.13
N LEU A 207 9.29 19.16 12.38
CA LEU A 207 8.69 18.09 11.58
C LEU A 207 7.55 17.45 12.35
N VAL A 208 6.36 17.47 11.77
CA VAL A 208 5.13 17.06 12.45
C VAL A 208 4.33 16.09 11.59
N SER A 209 4.30 14.82 11.99
CA SER A 209 3.41 13.82 11.41
C SER A 209 2.03 13.93 12.06
N VAL A 210 1.00 14.12 11.25
CA VAL A 210 -0.38 14.22 11.69
C VAL A 210 -1.10 12.93 11.29
N VAL A 211 -1.58 12.19 12.29
CA VAL A 211 -2.31 10.93 12.08
C VAL A 211 -3.77 11.08 12.52
N ALA A 212 -4.65 10.20 12.05
CA ALA A 212 -6.03 10.17 12.53
C ALA A 212 -6.10 9.74 14.01
N ASN A 213 -5.38 8.68 14.37
CA ASN A 213 -5.41 8.04 15.67
C ASN A 213 -4.05 7.38 15.95
N LYS A 214 -3.38 7.71 17.06
CA LYS A 214 -2.06 7.15 17.39
C LYS A 214 -2.12 5.71 17.86
N GLN A 215 -3.20 5.32 18.53
CA GLN A 215 -3.38 3.94 18.99
C GLN A 215 -3.49 2.98 17.80
N GLU A 216 -4.21 3.37 16.75
CA GLU A 216 -4.36 2.59 15.51
C GLU A 216 -3.04 2.42 14.76
N MET A 217 -2.13 3.39 14.83
CA MET A 217 -0.80 3.29 14.23
C MET A 217 0.04 2.14 14.81
N GLY A 218 -0.24 1.70 16.03
CA GLY A 218 0.46 0.59 16.68
C GLY A 218 1.99 0.74 16.62
N HIS A 219 2.69 -0.28 16.12
CA HIS A 219 4.15 -0.29 16.01
C HIS A 219 4.69 0.77 15.03
N ASN A 220 3.91 1.15 14.00
CA ASN A 220 4.31 2.13 13.00
C ASN A 220 4.48 3.55 13.60
N LEU A 221 3.85 3.83 14.73
CA LEU A 221 4.00 5.10 15.44
C LEU A 221 5.46 5.40 15.77
N SER A 222 6.22 4.35 16.14
CA SER A 222 7.63 4.48 16.52
C SER A 222 8.51 4.93 15.34
N LEU A 223 8.21 4.49 14.12
CA LEU A 223 8.94 4.88 12.92
C LEU A 223 8.77 6.36 12.60
N LEU A 224 7.56 6.89 12.77
CA LEU A 224 7.29 8.32 12.58
C LEU A 224 7.91 9.16 13.72
N ALA A 225 7.82 8.67 14.95
CA ALA A 225 8.35 9.37 16.13
C ALA A 225 9.88 9.51 16.13
N GLN A 226 10.61 8.65 15.41
CA GLN A 226 12.06 8.78 15.22
C GLN A 226 12.44 9.92 14.28
N ALA A 227 11.57 10.24 13.31
CA ALA A 227 11.84 11.25 12.30
C ALA A 227 11.27 12.64 12.66
N GLY A 228 10.28 12.70 13.54
CA GLY A 228 9.67 13.95 13.97
C GLY A 228 8.61 13.76 15.05
N ARG A 229 7.88 14.83 15.36
CA ARG A 229 6.80 14.79 16.35
C ARG A 229 5.55 14.19 15.72
N VAL A 230 4.88 13.27 16.41
CA VAL A 230 3.58 12.76 15.97
C VAL A 230 2.44 13.38 16.78
N ILE A 231 1.41 13.88 16.11
CA ILE A 231 0.18 14.43 16.71
C ILE A 231 -1.06 13.81 16.06
N GLU A 232 -2.19 13.84 16.75
CA GLU A 232 -3.48 13.44 16.13
C GLU A 232 -4.22 14.66 15.64
N VAL A 233 -4.94 14.52 14.53
CA VAL A 233 -5.71 15.62 13.93
C VAL A 233 -6.78 16.18 14.89
N GLY A 234 -7.31 15.35 15.79
CA GLY A 234 -8.29 15.73 16.80
C GLY A 234 -7.71 16.40 18.07
N GLN A 235 -6.38 16.57 18.18
CA GLN A 235 -5.79 17.21 19.36
C GLN A 235 -6.14 18.71 19.45
N SER A 236 -5.99 19.27 20.65
CA SER A 236 -6.27 20.68 20.92
C SER A 236 -5.34 21.60 20.15
N ASP A 237 -5.80 22.84 19.92
CA ASP A 237 -5.09 23.88 19.18
C ASP A 237 -3.70 24.18 19.77
N ASP A 238 -3.59 24.16 21.10
CA ASP A 238 -2.33 24.33 21.83
C ASP A 238 -1.27 23.32 21.39
N VAL A 239 -1.65 22.09 21.06
CA VAL A 239 -0.70 21.06 20.62
C VAL A 239 -0.10 21.43 19.25
N PHE A 240 -0.92 21.95 18.34
CA PHE A 240 -0.49 22.42 17.03
C PHE A 240 0.41 23.65 17.13
N LEU A 241 0.01 24.64 17.93
CA LEU A 241 0.80 25.86 18.15
C LEU A 241 2.17 25.54 18.77
N ARG A 242 2.21 24.65 19.77
CA ARG A 242 3.47 24.16 20.38
C ARG A 242 4.32 23.31 19.44
N SER A 243 3.81 22.91 18.27
CA SER A 243 4.58 22.14 17.29
C SER A 243 5.35 23.05 16.31
N VAL A 244 5.05 24.35 16.29
CA VAL A 244 5.76 25.36 15.49
C VAL A 244 6.67 26.25 16.35
N ALA A 245 6.36 26.34 17.65
CA ALA A 245 7.17 27.01 18.67
C ALA A 245 8.35 26.16 19.15
#